data_AF-A0A1G6KTH8-F1
#
_entry.id   AF-A0A1G6KTH8-F1
#
_cell.length_a   1.000
_cell.length_b   1.000
_cell.length_c   1.000
_cell.angle_alpha   90.00
_cell.angle_beta   90.00
_cell.angle_gamma   90.00
#
_symmetry.space_group_name_H-M   'P 1'
#
loop_
_entity.id
_entity.type
_entity.pdbx_description
1 polymer ?
#
loop_
_entity_poly.entity_id
_entity_poly.type
_entity_poly.pdbx_seq_one_letter_code
_entity_poly.pdbx_strand_id
1 'polypeptide(L)'
;MGTLRSRLNLRSVKKVGSRMALATALGAAAIVGGPGAASAADVQPQYWNYKCDDGRACVYHVNGDVWNVEHCGVTGLDDFYRYAKAHGNAFTIFYANIPSVFIPAWSERSVPSSRATGVQVYC
;
A
#
# COMPACT_ATOMS: atom_id res chain seq x y z
N MET A 1 31.30 -62.81 43.03
CA MET A 1 30.42 -63.23 41.91
C MET A 1 29.96 -61.96 41.19
N GLY A 2 30.12 -61.72 39.90
CA GLY A 2 30.68 -62.51 38.81
C GLY A 2 31.18 -61.56 37.71
N THR A 3 32.19 -62.06 37.00
CA THR A 3 32.78 -61.55 35.77
C THR A 3 31.73 -61.34 34.68
N LEU A 4 31.74 -60.23 33.96
CA LEU A 4 31.44 -60.27 32.53
C LEU A 4 32.14 -59.13 31.78
N ARG A 5 33.31 -59.46 31.23
CA ARG A 5 33.82 -58.81 30.02
C ARG A 5 32.94 -59.26 28.87
N SER A 6 32.45 -58.34 28.06
CA SER A 6 32.25 -58.62 26.64
C SER A 6 32.57 -57.38 25.82
N ARG A 7 33.66 -57.54 25.07
CA ARG A 7 34.13 -56.67 24.00
C ARG A 7 33.09 -56.68 22.89
N LEU A 8 32.89 -55.55 22.21
CA LEU A 8 32.61 -55.55 20.77
C LEU A 8 32.90 -54.18 20.15
N ASN A 9 33.81 -54.24 19.18
CA ASN A 9 33.91 -53.44 17.96
C ASN A 9 34.17 -51.92 18.02
N LEU A 10 35.48 -51.62 17.89
CA LEU A 10 36.07 -50.93 16.74
C LEU A 10 35.07 -50.35 15.72
N ARG A 11 35.05 -49.02 15.60
CA ARG A 11 35.26 -48.29 14.34
C ARG A 11 35.44 -46.81 14.63
N SER A 12 36.69 -46.37 14.50
CA SER A 12 37.06 -44.96 14.34
C SER A 12 36.28 -44.37 13.17
N VAL A 13 35.39 -43.42 13.44
CA VAL A 13 34.73 -42.62 12.42
C VAL A 13 35.15 -41.17 12.63
N LYS A 14 35.68 -40.62 11.55
CA LYS A 14 36.35 -39.34 11.40
C LYS A 14 35.59 -38.17 12.03
N LYS A 15 36.37 -37.34 12.72
CA LYS A 15 36.09 -35.93 13.00
C LYS A 15 35.83 -35.18 11.70
N VAL A 16 34.59 -34.71 11.48
CA VAL A 16 34.29 -33.51 10.68
C VAL A 16 33.16 -32.78 11.39
N GLY A 17 33.53 -31.77 12.17
CA GLY A 17 32.57 -30.83 12.73
C GLY A 17 31.99 -30.00 11.60
N SER A 18 30.73 -30.24 11.28
CA SER A 18 29.94 -29.33 10.46
C SER A 18 29.10 -28.47 11.39
N ARG A 19 29.44 -27.18 11.39
CA ARG A 19 28.63 -26.10 11.96
C ARG A 19 27.32 -25.99 11.19
N MET A 20 26.37 -25.32 11.84
CA MET A 20 25.10 -24.77 11.35
C MET A 20 23.85 -25.61 11.67
N ALA A 21 23.24 -25.27 12.80
CA ALA A 21 21.78 -25.20 12.86
C ALA A 21 21.43 -23.82 13.44
N LEU A 22 21.08 -22.91 12.53
CA LEU A 22 20.49 -21.61 12.86
C LEU A 22 19.16 -21.89 13.55
N ALA A 23 18.99 -21.43 14.79
CA ALA A 23 17.72 -21.50 15.48
C ALA A 23 16.73 -20.57 14.78
N THR A 24 15.85 -21.10 13.93
CA THR A 24 14.67 -20.39 13.45
C THR A 24 13.65 -20.38 14.59
N ALA A 25 13.70 -19.35 15.42
CA ALA A 25 12.65 -19.05 16.37
C ALA A 25 11.36 -18.74 15.60
N LEU A 26 10.33 -19.57 15.79
CA LEU A 26 8.97 -19.27 15.37
C LEU A 26 8.44 -18.09 16.21
N GLY A 27 8.57 -16.89 15.67
CA GLY A 27 7.84 -15.72 16.15
C GLY A 27 6.49 -15.66 15.46
N ALA A 28 5.46 -16.21 16.10
CA ALA A 28 4.07 -15.93 15.74
C ALA A 28 3.78 -14.45 16.04
N ALA A 29 3.90 -13.59 15.03
CA ALA A 29 3.31 -12.27 15.05
C ALA A 29 1.95 -12.38 14.36
N ALA A 30 0.90 -12.43 15.17
CA ALA A 30 -0.47 -12.20 14.73
C ALA A 30 -0.56 -10.79 14.13
N ILE A 31 -0.44 -10.66 12.81
CA ILE A 31 -0.78 -9.43 12.12
C ILE A 31 -2.28 -9.51 11.84
N VAL A 32 -3.01 -8.92 12.78
CA VAL A 32 -4.21 -8.10 12.61
C VAL A 32 -4.82 -8.20 11.21
N GLY A 33 -6.05 -8.71 11.14
CA GLY A 33 -6.85 -8.68 9.93
C GLY A 33 -6.85 -7.29 9.31
N GLY A 34 -6.18 -7.16 8.17
CA GLY A 34 -6.49 -6.09 7.23
C GLY A 34 -7.84 -6.45 6.59
N PRO A 35 -8.80 -5.52 6.49
CA PRO A 35 -9.94 -5.76 5.62
C PRO A 35 -9.39 -6.13 4.25
N GLY A 36 -9.79 -7.30 3.75
CA GLY A 36 -9.56 -7.65 2.36
C GLY A 36 -10.15 -6.54 1.50
N ALA A 37 -9.30 -5.78 0.83
CA ALA A 37 -9.75 -4.95 -0.27
C ALA A 37 -10.06 -5.91 -1.43
N ALA A 38 -11.29 -6.44 -1.39
CA ALA A 38 -11.90 -7.07 -2.54
C ALA A 38 -11.92 -6.04 -3.69
N SER A 39 -11.37 -6.49 -4.81
CA SER A 39 -11.86 -6.29 -6.17
C SER A 39 -12.61 -5.00 -6.50
N ALA A 40 -12.05 -4.21 -7.39
CA ALA A 40 -12.57 -4.10 -8.75
C ALA A 40 -11.62 -3.22 -9.57
N ALA A 41 -11.19 -3.72 -10.73
CA ALA A 41 -10.82 -2.86 -11.83
C ALA A 41 -12.12 -2.21 -12.34
N ASP A 42 -12.70 -1.31 -11.54
CA ASP A 42 -13.76 -0.47 -12.01
C ASP A 42 -13.09 0.54 -12.96
N VAL A 43 -13.31 0.35 -14.25
CA VAL A 43 -13.13 1.42 -15.23
C VAL A 43 -14.22 2.46 -14.89
N GLN A 44 -13.95 3.28 -13.88
CA GLN A 44 -14.87 4.32 -13.44
C GLN A 44 -14.81 5.46 -14.46
N PRO A 45 -15.95 6.03 -14.89
CA PRO A 45 -15.92 7.10 -15.86
C PRO A 45 -15.18 8.28 -15.24
N GLN A 46 -14.27 8.89 -15.98
CA GLN A 46 -13.44 10.00 -15.52
C GLN A 46 -13.61 11.06 -16.57
N TYR A 47 -13.91 12.29 -16.17
CA TYR A 47 -14.08 13.34 -17.15
C TYR A 47 -13.54 14.67 -16.65
N TRP A 48 -13.09 15.44 -17.64
CA TRP A 48 -12.65 16.80 -17.48
C TRP A 48 -13.87 17.72 -17.55
N ASN A 49 -14.01 18.61 -16.58
CA ASN A 49 -15.06 19.61 -16.50
C ASN A 49 -14.44 20.96 -16.11
N TYR A 50 -15.20 22.04 -16.21
CA TYR A 50 -14.78 23.38 -15.75
C TYR A 50 -15.03 23.61 -14.25
N LYS A 51 -15.74 22.69 -13.58
CA LYS A 51 -16.09 22.76 -12.16
C LYS A 51 -15.99 21.41 -11.47
N CYS A 52 -15.92 21.46 -10.15
CA CYS A 52 -16.06 20.29 -9.29
C CYS A 52 -17.54 20.05 -9.00
N ASP A 53 -18.06 18.87 -9.31
CA ASP A 53 -19.46 18.53 -9.08
C ASP A 53 -19.74 18.02 -7.66
N ASP A 54 -20.99 18.20 -7.22
CA ASP A 54 -21.43 17.79 -5.89
C ASP A 54 -21.34 16.28 -5.69
N GLY A 55 -20.89 15.88 -4.49
CA GLY A 55 -20.63 14.49 -4.13
C GLY A 55 -19.31 13.93 -4.65
N ARG A 56 -18.43 14.75 -5.28
CA ARG A 56 -17.23 14.26 -5.97
C ARG A 56 -15.92 14.70 -5.32
N ALA A 57 -14.87 13.95 -5.61
CA ALA A 57 -13.49 14.35 -5.38
C ALA A 57 -12.94 14.96 -6.67
N CYS A 58 -12.28 16.12 -6.56
CA CYS A 58 -11.85 16.88 -7.71
C CYS A 58 -10.41 17.37 -7.55
N VAL A 59 -9.65 17.33 -8.64
CA VAL A 59 -8.30 17.89 -8.71
C VAL A 59 -8.20 18.81 -9.91
N TYR A 60 -7.59 19.97 -9.68
CA TYR A 60 -7.50 21.04 -10.65
C TYR A 60 -6.12 21.00 -11.29
N HIS A 61 -6.11 20.75 -12.58
CA HIS A 61 -4.92 20.72 -13.39
C HIS A 61 -4.28 22.10 -13.44
N VAL A 62 -2.95 22.14 -13.65
CA VAL A 62 -2.23 23.41 -13.79
C VAL A 62 -2.72 24.25 -14.97
N ASN A 63 -3.30 23.62 -16.00
CA ASN A 63 -3.86 24.30 -17.18
C ASN A 63 -5.27 24.87 -16.97
N GLY A 64 -5.91 24.61 -15.82
CA GLY A 64 -7.25 25.11 -15.49
C GLY A 64 -8.39 24.10 -15.62
N ASP A 65 -8.14 22.94 -16.23
CA ASP A 65 -9.12 21.85 -16.31
C ASP A 65 -9.35 21.20 -14.93
N VAL A 66 -10.57 20.77 -14.67
CA VAL A 66 -10.93 20.08 -13.43
C VAL A 66 -11.21 18.62 -13.73
N TRP A 67 -10.45 17.72 -13.12
CA TRP A 67 -10.72 16.30 -13.19
C TRP A 67 -11.70 15.93 -12.09
N ASN A 68 -12.88 15.45 -12.47
CA ASN A 68 -13.88 14.93 -11.54
C ASN A 68 -13.70 13.42 -11.42
N VAL A 69 -13.31 12.96 -10.24
CA VAL A 69 -13.19 11.54 -9.94
C VAL A 69 -14.58 11.01 -9.69
N GLU A 70 -15.05 10.14 -10.58
CA GLU A 70 -16.32 9.46 -10.35
C GLU A 70 -16.10 8.22 -9.52
N HIS A 71 -17.02 8.00 -8.57
CA HIS A 71 -17.07 6.86 -7.68
C HIS A 71 -15.89 6.77 -6.68
N CYS A 72 -15.92 5.71 -5.89
CA CYS A 72 -15.02 5.44 -4.78
C CYS A 72 -13.92 4.48 -5.24
N GLY A 73 -12.74 4.57 -4.63
CA GLY A 73 -11.64 3.67 -4.95
C GLY A 73 -10.41 4.39 -5.47
N VAL A 74 -9.51 3.64 -6.10
CA VAL A 74 -8.21 4.14 -6.57
C VAL A 74 -8.28 4.39 -8.07
N THR A 75 -7.96 5.60 -8.48
CA THR A 75 -7.89 6.01 -9.88
C THR A 75 -6.49 6.50 -10.20
N GLY A 76 -5.97 6.14 -11.36
CA GLY A 76 -4.69 6.65 -11.84
C GLY A 76 -4.75 8.14 -12.15
N LEU A 77 -3.74 8.87 -11.70
CA LEU A 77 -3.45 10.24 -12.09
C LEU A 77 -2.06 10.23 -12.69
N ASP A 78 -1.80 11.00 -13.74
CA ASP A 78 -0.47 11.03 -14.36
C ASP A 78 -0.03 12.43 -14.78
N ASP A 79 -0.39 13.42 -13.98
CA ASP A 79 -0.15 14.83 -14.32
C ASP A 79 0.08 15.73 -13.10
N PHE A 80 0.22 17.03 -13.33
CA PHE A 80 0.47 18.05 -12.31
C PHE A 80 -0.80 18.80 -11.93
N TYR A 81 -1.06 18.86 -10.64
CA TYR A 81 -2.24 19.52 -10.07
C TYR A 81 -1.81 20.64 -9.14
N ARG A 82 -2.64 21.67 -9.03
CA ARG A 82 -2.38 22.84 -8.16
C ARG A 82 -3.34 22.96 -6.99
N TYR A 83 -4.53 22.37 -7.15
CA TYR A 83 -5.59 22.50 -6.18
C TYR A 83 -6.45 21.24 -6.13
N ALA A 84 -7.05 20.97 -4.99
CA ALA A 84 -7.90 19.82 -4.76
C ALA A 84 -9.10 20.20 -3.90
N LYS A 85 -10.26 19.64 -4.23
CA LYS A 85 -11.53 19.88 -3.55
C LYS A 85 -12.29 18.57 -3.34
N ALA A 86 -12.69 18.32 -2.11
CA ALA A 86 -13.54 17.21 -1.71
C ALA A 86 -14.95 17.73 -1.48
N HIS A 87 -15.83 17.57 -2.47
CA HIS A 87 -17.22 18.00 -2.38
C HIS A 87 -18.14 16.86 -1.92
N GLY A 88 -17.75 16.14 -0.87
CA GLY A 88 -18.53 15.02 -0.31
C GLY A 88 -17.64 13.96 0.28
N ASN A 89 -16.90 13.25 -0.58
CA ASN A 89 -16.00 12.18 -0.17
C ASN A 89 -14.60 12.72 0.11
N ALA A 90 -14.00 12.28 1.22
CA ALA A 90 -12.59 12.53 1.48
C ALA A 90 -11.73 11.75 0.48
N PHE A 91 -10.52 12.22 0.19
CA PHE A 91 -9.61 11.50 -0.69
C PHE A 91 -8.14 11.78 -0.42
N THR A 92 -7.28 10.88 -0.89
CA THR A 92 -5.82 11.02 -0.83
C THR A 92 -5.26 11.11 -2.24
N ILE A 93 -4.37 12.07 -2.49
CA ILE A 93 -3.60 12.15 -3.74
C ILE A 93 -2.22 11.56 -3.49
N PHE A 94 -1.81 10.63 -4.34
CA PHE A 94 -0.48 10.02 -4.35
C PHE A 94 0.42 10.74 -5.33
N TYR A 95 1.69 10.88 -4.98
CA TYR A 95 2.72 11.49 -5.80
C TYR A 95 3.89 10.53 -5.96
N ALA A 96 4.66 10.70 -7.03
CA ALA A 96 5.82 9.86 -7.29
C ALA A 96 6.97 10.10 -6.28
N ASN A 97 7.20 11.37 -5.91
CA ASN A 97 8.45 11.80 -5.28
C ASN A 97 8.27 12.53 -3.94
N ILE A 98 7.03 12.66 -3.46
CA ILE A 98 6.71 13.39 -2.22
C ILE A 98 5.61 12.66 -1.44
N PRO A 99 5.39 13.00 -0.15
CA PRO A 99 4.31 12.42 0.63
C PRO A 99 2.94 12.65 -0.03
N SER A 100 2.05 11.70 0.17
CA SER A 100 0.65 11.83 -0.23
C SER A 100 -0.04 12.96 0.54
N VAL A 101 -1.06 13.53 -0.07
CA VAL A 101 -1.85 14.61 0.53
C VAL A 101 -3.26 14.12 0.74
N PHE A 102 -3.73 14.18 1.99
CA PHE A 102 -5.10 13.87 2.37
C PHE A 102 -5.98 15.14 2.36
N ILE A 103 -7.16 15.02 1.76
CA ILE A 103 -8.15 16.07 1.63
C ILE A 103 -9.43 15.57 2.33
N PRO A 104 -9.79 16.13 3.50
CA PRO A 104 -10.99 15.72 4.21
C PRO A 104 -12.27 16.06 3.43
N ALA A 105 -13.35 15.34 3.72
CA ALA A 105 -14.67 15.64 3.18
C ALA A 105 -15.06 17.10 3.39
N TRP A 106 -15.73 17.70 2.40
CA TRP A 106 -16.19 19.09 2.42
C TRP A 106 -15.07 20.13 2.62
N SER A 107 -13.86 19.81 2.16
CA SER A 107 -12.71 20.69 2.26
C SER A 107 -12.03 20.89 0.92
N GLU A 108 -11.18 21.90 0.87
CA GLU A 108 -10.40 22.23 -0.31
C GLU A 108 -9.04 22.81 0.10
N ARG A 109 -8.01 22.54 -0.70
CA ARG A 109 -6.66 23.05 -0.44
C ARG A 109 -5.78 23.05 -1.68
N SER A 110 -4.79 23.93 -1.66
CA SER A 110 -3.67 23.86 -2.59
C SER A 110 -2.88 22.57 -2.37
N VAL A 111 -2.42 22.00 -3.48
CA VAL A 111 -1.61 20.79 -3.50
C VAL A 111 -0.24 21.09 -4.10
N PRO A 112 0.80 20.34 -3.70
CA PRO A 112 2.15 20.54 -4.21
C PRO A 112 2.22 20.35 -5.73
N SER A 113 3.03 21.16 -6.40
CA SER A 113 3.31 21.07 -7.84
C SER A 113 4.26 19.90 -8.15
N SER A 114 3.80 18.68 -7.84
CA SER A 114 4.49 17.43 -8.13
C SER A 114 3.59 16.52 -8.95
N ARG A 115 4.19 15.57 -9.67
CA ARG A 115 3.46 14.64 -10.52
C ARG A 115 2.63 13.71 -9.65
N ALA A 116 1.31 13.86 -9.72
CA ALA A 116 0.39 12.93 -9.09
C ALA A 116 0.39 11.62 -9.88
N THR A 117 0.38 10.50 -9.15
CA THR A 117 0.40 9.13 -9.69
C THR A 117 -0.93 8.42 -9.47
N GLY A 118 -1.76 8.93 -8.57
CA GLY A 118 -3.07 8.37 -8.31
C GLY A 118 -3.87 9.21 -7.33
N VAL A 119 -5.14 8.86 -7.20
CA VAL A 119 -6.04 9.35 -6.18
C VAL A 119 -6.76 8.15 -5.56
N GLN A 120 -7.03 8.19 -4.26
CA GLN A 120 -7.93 7.26 -3.58
C GLN A 120 -9.07 8.03 -2.94
N VAL A 121 -10.29 7.80 -3.42
CA VAL A 121 -11.52 8.38 -2.86
C VAL A 121 -12.11 7.45 -1.83
N TYR A 122 -12.37 7.96 -0.63
CA TYR A 122 -12.93 7.23 0.49
C TYR A 122 -14.44 7.39 0.55
N CYS A 123 -15.10 6.24 0.54
CA CYS A 123 -16.49 6.01 0.88
C CYS A 123 -16.49 4.86 1.92
#